data_AF-A0A6I8PT62-F1
#
_entry.id   AF-A0A6I8PT62-F1
#
_cell.length_a   1.000
_cell.length_b   1.000
_cell.length_c   1.000
_cell.angle_alpha   90.00
_cell.angle_beta   90.00
_cell.angle_gamma   90.00
#
_symmetry.space_group_name_H-M   'P 1'
#
loop_
_entity.id
_entity.type
_entity.pdbx_description
1 polymer ?
#
loop_
_entity_poly.entity_id
_entity_poly.type
_entity_poly.pdbx_seq_one_letter_code
_entity_poly.pdbx_strand_id
1 'polypeptide(L)'
;MKCYLRSVDAKHSPIALPDGKGVTLGRGPETLVTDRKCSKTQVELVANLENRAVHVTQLGANPCSVGEAVLKKGESILMKEDQTLFLVNRLHPYTVMFKEDSPKPAADTGKINKKSPKNTITEPPSTSSKKTITDFFGASTSKGKRRIQHDNTSTGSSNKKPKYQDPKAEAGEEWDDSEEEEIARKLSHLQETAAKAKPSENPSQVSSTDERGVACSKDSWEEHGKLLLFNKKGVQASSKIAGFDIDGTIITTKSGRVFPVNADDWKILYPEVPRKLKELLANGYKVFVATGMGIYRKPVTGMWDHLCNKANDGIEVKKEDCLYVGDAAGRPANWAPDRKKKDFSCSDRLFALNIGIKFFTPEEFFLGWKKAAFNFPVFDPRTINPSGQLYEPPSASLVSPSPEVVVAVGFPGAGKSTFFKEHMIPKGYECANRDTLGTWQKCVAACEAALKRGKSIVIDNTNPDLESRSRYIDCAKKAGVPARCFLFTATIEEAKHNNRFREMTYTGKGHVSVNDMVINSYRTKFVEPSASEGFSEILKIHFVPIFKDPELQALHQQFSE
;
A
#
# COMPACT_ATOMS: atom_id res chain seq x y z
N MET A 1 -34.28 -32.12 7.74
CA MET A 1 -33.53 -31.04 8.42
C MET A 1 -32.68 -30.34 7.37
N LYS A 2 -32.55 -29.01 7.45
CA LYS A 2 -31.79 -28.19 6.50
C LYS A 2 -30.85 -27.26 7.25
N CYS A 3 -29.62 -27.10 6.76
CA CYS A 3 -28.62 -26.21 7.31
C CYS A 3 -28.50 -24.95 6.44
N TYR A 4 -28.39 -23.80 7.10
CA TYR A 4 -28.20 -22.50 6.46
C TYR A 4 -27.11 -21.70 7.16
N LEU A 5 -26.31 -21.01 6.37
CA LEU A 5 -25.41 -19.96 6.84
C LEU A 5 -26.14 -18.62 6.78
N ARG A 6 -26.20 -17.91 7.91
CA ARG A 6 -26.89 -16.62 8.03
C ARG A 6 -25.89 -15.51 8.33
N SER A 7 -25.91 -14.44 7.55
CA SER A 7 -25.18 -13.21 7.90
C SER A 7 -25.79 -12.60 9.15
N VAL A 8 -24.96 -12.30 10.15
CA VAL A 8 -25.41 -11.65 11.40
C VAL A 8 -25.98 -10.24 11.11
N ASP A 9 -25.43 -9.55 10.11
CA ASP A 9 -25.89 -8.22 9.66
C ASP A 9 -27.14 -8.29 8.76
N ALA A 10 -27.66 -9.49 8.46
CA ALA A 10 -28.82 -9.72 7.58
C ALA A 10 -28.74 -9.06 6.18
N LYS A 11 -27.54 -8.87 5.65
CA LYS A 11 -27.29 -8.19 4.36
C LYS A 11 -27.86 -8.95 3.14
N HIS A 12 -27.96 -10.26 3.23
CA HIS A 12 -28.49 -11.12 2.17
C HIS A 12 -29.30 -12.28 2.78
N SER A 13 -30.07 -12.98 1.94
CA SER A 13 -30.83 -14.16 2.35
C SER A 13 -29.89 -15.29 2.83
N PRO A 14 -30.32 -16.13 3.80
CA PRO A 14 -29.52 -17.26 4.27
C PRO A 14 -29.07 -18.17 3.12
N ILE A 15 -27.80 -18.58 3.15
CA ILE A 15 -27.18 -19.43 2.13
C ILE A 15 -27.39 -20.89 2.55
N ALA A 16 -27.93 -21.73 1.68
CA ALA A 16 -28.15 -23.14 1.98
C ALA A 16 -26.82 -23.91 2.00
N LEU A 17 -26.61 -24.73 3.03
CA LEU A 17 -25.48 -25.65 3.14
C LEU A 17 -26.00 -27.09 3.04
N PRO A 18 -25.90 -27.75 1.87
CA PRO A 18 -26.35 -29.13 1.72
C PRO A 18 -25.46 -30.10 2.51
N ASP A 19 -26.08 -31.17 3.00
CA ASP A 19 -25.38 -32.20 3.78
C ASP A 19 -24.26 -32.86 2.95
N GLY A 20 -23.06 -32.97 3.53
CA GLY A 20 -21.89 -33.60 2.93
C GLY A 20 -21.34 -32.93 1.66
N LYS A 21 -21.85 -31.75 1.27
CA LYS A 21 -21.37 -31.02 0.07
C LYS A 21 -20.65 -29.74 0.45
N GLY A 22 -19.46 -29.54 -0.14
CA GLY A 22 -18.68 -28.31 0.01
C GLY A 22 -19.35 -27.13 -0.68
N VAL A 23 -19.58 -26.07 0.09
CA VAL A 23 -20.03 -24.76 -0.41
C VAL A 23 -18.88 -23.78 -0.22
N THR A 24 -18.33 -23.28 -1.33
CA THR A 24 -17.23 -22.31 -1.30
C THR A 24 -17.79 -20.90 -1.26
N LEU A 25 -17.43 -20.13 -0.24
CA LEU A 25 -17.89 -18.76 -0.04
C LEU A 25 -16.73 -17.79 0.15
N GLY A 26 -16.97 -16.53 -0.16
CA GLY A 26 -15.97 -15.47 -0.12
C GLY A 26 -16.57 -14.12 -0.51
N ARG A 27 -15.76 -13.15 -0.95
CA ARG A 27 -16.28 -11.91 -1.54
C ARG A 27 -17.03 -12.20 -2.84
N GLY A 28 -18.22 -11.67 -3.01
CA GLY A 28 -19.03 -11.93 -4.20
C GLY A 28 -20.51 -11.66 -4.01
N PRO A 29 -21.32 -11.89 -5.06
CA PRO A 29 -22.75 -11.59 -5.05
C PRO A 29 -23.54 -12.44 -4.04
N GLU A 30 -23.07 -13.65 -3.68
CA GLU A 30 -23.75 -14.53 -2.74
C GLU A 30 -23.69 -14.04 -1.28
N THR A 31 -22.55 -13.47 -0.88
CA THR A 31 -22.31 -12.96 0.47
C THR A 31 -22.51 -11.45 0.58
N LEU A 32 -22.58 -10.75 -0.56
CA LEU A 32 -22.49 -9.29 -0.69
C LEU A 32 -21.26 -8.67 -0.01
N VAL A 33 -20.25 -9.48 0.30
CA VAL A 33 -18.97 -9.01 0.84
C VAL A 33 -18.19 -8.42 -0.34
N THR A 34 -17.87 -7.14 -0.25
CA THR A 34 -17.03 -6.41 -1.23
C THR A 34 -15.59 -6.21 -0.76
N ASP A 35 -15.29 -6.63 0.47
CA ASP A 35 -13.97 -6.53 1.09
C ASP A 35 -12.91 -7.29 0.29
N ARG A 36 -11.94 -6.56 -0.28
CA ARG A 36 -10.86 -7.13 -1.09
C ARG A 36 -9.92 -8.05 -0.30
N LYS A 37 -9.90 -7.96 1.04
CA LYS A 37 -9.14 -8.88 1.90
C LYS A 37 -9.80 -10.27 1.94
N CYS A 38 -11.11 -10.36 1.73
CA CYS A 38 -11.80 -11.64 1.62
C CYS A 38 -11.58 -12.21 0.21
N SER A 39 -11.01 -13.41 0.08
CA SER A 39 -10.90 -14.08 -1.22
C SER A 39 -12.30 -14.32 -1.83
N LYS A 40 -12.42 -14.44 -3.15
CA LYS A 40 -13.69 -14.93 -3.76
C LYS A 40 -14.00 -16.36 -3.32
N THR A 41 -12.96 -17.11 -2.96
CA THR A 41 -12.98 -18.47 -2.40
C THR A 41 -12.26 -18.44 -1.05
N GLN A 42 -12.92 -17.87 -0.04
CA GLN A 42 -12.32 -17.62 1.27
C GLN A 42 -12.42 -18.84 2.18
N VAL A 43 -13.57 -19.49 2.22
CA VAL A 43 -13.82 -20.69 3.01
C VAL A 43 -14.56 -21.73 2.19
N GLU A 44 -14.33 -23.00 2.50
CA GLU A 44 -15.23 -24.10 2.15
C GLU A 44 -16.00 -24.51 3.41
N LEU A 45 -17.31 -24.68 3.26
CA LEU A 45 -18.22 -25.10 4.32
C LEU A 45 -18.86 -26.43 3.93
N VAL A 46 -18.71 -27.44 4.77
CA VAL A 46 -19.36 -28.75 4.60
C VAL A 46 -20.27 -29.00 5.79
N ALA A 47 -21.58 -29.03 5.58
CA ALA A 47 -22.53 -29.33 6.64
C ALA A 47 -22.55 -30.84 6.94
N ASN A 48 -22.66 -31.17 8.24
CA ASN A 48 -23.00 -32.49 8.74
C ASN A 48 -24.29 -32.36 9.56
N LEU A 49 -25.41 -32.76 8.95
CA LEU A 49 -26.73 -32.63 9.56
C LEU A 49 -26.93 -33.58 10.75
N GLU A 50 -26.29 -34.75 10.73
CA GLU A 50 -26.35 -35.73 11.83
C GLU A 50 -25.76 -35.15 13.13
N ASN A 51 -24.60 -34.50 13.01
CA ASN A 51 -23.87 -33.91 14.14
C ASN A 51 -24.23 -32.45 14.44
N ARG A 52 -25.17 -31.86 13.69
CA ARG A 52 -25.54 -30.42 13.75
C ARG A 52 -24.31 -29.50 13.77
N ALA A 53 -23.39 -29.75 12.84
CA ALA A 53 -22.15 -29.01 12.75
C ALA A 53 -21.73 -28.73 11.31
N VAL A 54 -20.87 -27.73 11.11
CA VAL A 54 -20.30 -27.38 9.80
C VAL A 54 -18.79 -27.43 9.90
N HIS A 55 -18.15 -28.19 9.02
CA HIS A 55 -16.71 -28.17 8.87
C HIS A 55 -16.32 -26.94 8.05
N VAL A 56 -15.49 -26.08 8.63
CA VAL A 56 -15.01 -24.84 8.02
C VAL A 56 -13.55 -24.99 7.67
N THR A 57 -13.23 -24.91 6.38
CA THR A 57 -11.86 -24.97 5.87
C THR A 57 -11.47 -23.63 5.28
N GLN A 58 -10.33 -23.09 5.68
CA GLN A 58 -9.84 -21.84 5.09
C GLN A 58 -9.14 -22.11 3.75
N LEU A 59 -9.65 -21.50 2.68
CA LEU A 59 -9.04 -21.55 1.35
C LEU A 59 -8.28 -20.25 1.01
N GLY A 60 -8.77 -19.11 1.49
CA GLY A 60 -8.20 -17.80 1.23
C GLY A 60 -6.88 -17.54 1.96
N ALA A 61 -6.10 -16.58 1.45
CA ALA A 61 -4.80 -16.23 2.01
C ALA A 61 -4.92 -15.52 3.38
N ASN A 62 -5.96 -14.70 3.57
CA ASN A 62 -6.20 -13.99 4.82
C ASN A 62 -6.99 -14.88 5.80
N PRO A 63 -6.71 -14.79 7.11
CA PRO A 63 -7.30 -15.70 8.10
C PRO A 63 -8.82 -15.53 8.23
N CYS A 64 -9.55 -16.64 8.31
CA CYS A 64 -10.91 -16.68 8.86
C CYS A 64 -10.88 -17.15 10.32
N SER A 65 -11.97 -16.99 11.07
CA SER A 65 -12.02 -17.43 12.46
C SER A 65 -13.40 -17.92 12.86
N VAL A 66 -13.46 -18.96 13.70
CA VAL A 66 -14.68 -19.47 14.32
C VAL A 66 -14.60 -19.21 15.83
N GLY A 67 -15.44 -18.32 16.34
CA GLY A 67 -15.31 -17.82 17.71
C GLY A 67 -13.97 -17.10 17.91
N GLU A 68 -13.16 -17.58 18.87
CA GLU A 68 -11.82 -17.06 19.13
C GLU A 68 -10.72 -17.74 18.31
N ALA A 69 -10.99 -18.92 17.75
CA ALA A 69 -10.03 -19.72 17.02
C ALA A 69 -9.80 -19.14 15.61
N VAL A 70 -8.56 -18.73 15.33
CA VAL A 70 -8.12 -18.20 14.04
C VAL A 70 -7.51 -19.32 13.21
N LEU A 71 -7.98 -19.48 11.98
CA LEU A 71 -7.48 -20.48 11.04
C LEU A 71 -6.36 -19.90 10.17
N LYS A 72 -5.45 -20.77 9.73
CA LYS A 72 -4.52 -20.52 8.62
C LYS A 72 -4.98 -21.24 7.36
N LYS A 73 -4.42 -20.86 6.22
CA LYS A 73 -4.77 -21.47 4.93
C LYS A 73 -4.55 -22.99 4.96
N GLY A 74 -5.59 -23.75 4.62
CA GLY A 74 -5.61 -25.22 4.65
C GLY A 74 -6.03 -25.82 6.00
N GLU A 75 -6.06 -25.05 7.08
CA GLU A 75 -6.57 -25.53 8.36
C GLU A 75 -8.10 -25.60 8.34
N SER A 76 -8.63 -26.48 9.18
CA SER A 76 -10.07 -26.67 9.32
C SER A 76 -10.50 -26.77 10.77
N ILE A 77 -11.72 -26.35 11.06
CA ILE A 77 -12.35 -26.47 12.38
C ILE A 77 -13.83 -26.82 12.23
N LEU A 78 -14.37 -27.47 13.26
CA LEU A 78 -15.80 -27.73 13.35
C LEU A 78 -16.52 -26.53 14.02
N MET A 79 -17.55 -26.01 13.36
CA MET A 79 -18.40 -24.91 13.83
C MET A 79 -19.78 -25.42 14.23
N LYS A 80 -20.26 -25.00 15.41
CA LYS A 80 -21.61 -25.27 15.93
C LYS A 80 -22.52 -24.03 15.87
N GLU A 81 -23.82 -24.20 16.13
CA GLU A 81 -24.84 -23.14 16.03
C GLU A 81 -24.61 -21.90 16.91
N ASP A 82 -23.93 -22.07 18.05
CA ASP A 82 -23.62 -21.02 19.03
C ASP A 82 -22.36 -20.23 18.69
N GLN A 83 -21.62 -20.63 17.66
CA GLN A 83 -20.37 -20.01 17.27
C GLN A 83 -20.56 -19.06 16.09
N THR A 84 -19.69 -18.06 16.01
CA THR A 84 -19.67 -17.10 14.90
C THR A 84 -18.47 -17.35 14.00
N LEU A 85 -18.73 -17.53 12.72
CA LEU A 85 -17.71 -17.51 11.68
C LEU A 85 -17.50 -16.07 11.24
N PHE A 86 -16.28 -15.57 11.35
CA PHE A 86 -15.87 -14.35 10.68
C PHE A 86 -15.16 -14.71 9.39
N LEU A 87 -15.74 -14.30 8.26
CA LEU A 87 -15.30 -14.74 6.94
C LEU A 87 -13.85 -14.34 6.66
N VAL A 88 -13.42 -13.16 7.13
CA VAL A 88 -12.01 -12.73 7.06
C VAL A 88 -11.66 -11.75 8.19
N ASN A 89 -10.48 -11.87 8.80
CA ASN A 89 -9.89 -10.89 9.74
C ASN A 89 -10.85 -10.41 10.86
N ARG A 90 -11.67 -11.30 11.43
CA ARG A 90 -12.71 -10.96 12.43
C ARG A 90 -13.79 -9.99 11.93
N LEU A 91 -14.00 -9.92 10.61
CA LEU A 91 -15.05 -9.15 9.94
C LEU A 91 -16.00 -10.09 9.18
N HIS A 92 -17.15 -9.55 8.80
CA HIS A 92 -18.24 -10.24 8.09
C HIS A 92 -18.72 -11.49 8.86
N PRO A 93 -19.44 -11.29 9.98
CA PRO A 93 -19.89 -12.37 10.85
C PRO A 93 -21.07 -13.18 10.27
N TYR A 94 -20.99 -14.49 10.44
CA TYR A 94 -21.99 -15.48 10.06
C TYR A 94 -22.25 -16.47 11.19
N THR A 95 -23.50 -16.93 11.29
CA THR A 95 -23.89 -18.03 12.17
C THR A 95 -24.53 -19.15 11.36
N VAL A 96 -24.54 -20.37 11.91
CA VAL A 96 -25.18 -21.53 11.28
C VAL A 96 -26.55 -21.77 11.94
N MET A 97 -27.54 -22.13 11.15
CA MET A 97 -28.89 -22.44 11.60
C MET A 97 -29.37 -23.77 11.00
N PHE A 98 -29.81 -24.69 11.85
CA PHE A 98 -30.44 -25.94 11.42
C PHE A 98 -31.95 -25.81 11.63
N LYS A 99 -32.73 -26.06 10.58
CA LYS A 99 -34.20 -26.09 10.62
C LYS A 99 -34.70 -27.51 10.38
N GLU A 100 -35.59 -27.99 11.23
CA GLU A 100 -36.34 -29.22 10.98
C GLU A 100 -37.35 -28.98 9.86
N ASP A 101 -37.56 -30.00 9.01
CA ASP A 101 -38.65 -29.94 8.05
C ASP A 101 -39.94 -30.23 8.83
N SER A 102 -40.84 -29.26 8.92
CA SER A 102 -42.16 -29.45 9.51
C SER A 102 -42.89 -30.60 8.80
N PRO A 103 -43.59 -31.50 9.52
CA PRO A 103 -44.36 -32.57 8.89
C PRO A 103 -45.42 -31.99 7.94
N LYS A 104 -45.54 -32.53 6.73
CA LYS A 104 -46.68 -32.24 5.85
C LYS A 104 -47.98 -32.69 6.54
N PRO A 105 -49.08 -31.93 6.47
CA PRO A 105 -50.36 -32.42 6.98
C PRO A 105 -50.80 -33.66 6.18
N ALA A 106 -51.18 -34.71 6.91
CA ALA A 106 -51.74 -35.92 6.34
C ALA A 106 -53.06 -35.62 5.62
N ALA A 107 -53.26 -36.28 4.48
CA ALA A 107 -54.52 -36.32 3.78
C ALA A 107 -55.57 -37.00 4.66
N ASP A 108 -56.70 -36.34 4.91
CA ASP A 108 -57.89 -36.97 5.45
C ASP A 108 -59.03 -36.93 4.43
N THR A 109 -59.66 -38.08 4.29
CA THR A 109 -60.69 -38.44 3.33
C THR A 109 -62.07 -38.25 3.96
N GLY A 110 -62.94 -37.44 3.34
CA GLY A 110 -64.40 -37.70 3.37
C GLY A 110 -65.37 -36.57 3.77
N LYS A 111 -65.99 -36.00 2.73
CA LYS A 111 -67.43 -35.64 2.55
C LYS A 111 -68.08 -34.39 3.20
N ILE A 112 -68.46 -33.46 2.28
CA ILE A 112 -69.78 -32.79 2.07
C ILE A 112 -70.23 -31.76 3.15
N ASN A 113 -70.48 -30.45 2.89
CA ASN A 113 -71.55 -29.89 2.04
C ASN A 113 -71.40 -28.35 1.78
N LYS A 114 -71.75 -27.93 0.55
CA LYS A 114 -72.49 -26.70 0.13
C LYS A 114 -72.06 -25.27 0.58
N LYS A 115 -71.53 -24.45 -0.35
CA LYS A 115 -72.27 -23.49 -1.24
C LYS A 115 -71.30 -22.49 -1.93
N SER A 116 -71.52 -22.28 -3.23
CA SER A 116 -70.90 -21.26 -4.12
C SER A 116 -71.67 -19.92 -4.04
N PRO A 117 -71.22 -18.78 -4.64
CA PRO A 117 -71.00 -18.58 -6.10
C PRO A 117 -69.68 -17.85 -6.47
N LYS A 118 -68.92 -18.30 -7.47
CA LYS A 118 -68.92 -17.97 -8.93
C LYS A 118 -68.43 -16.57 -9.33
N ASN A 119 -67.28 -16.52 -10.00
CA ASN A 119 -67.03 -16.02 -11.38
C ASN A 119 -65.52 -16.28 -11.71
N THR A 120 -65.08 -17.29 -12.47
CA THR A 120 -64.95 -17.41 -13.97
C THR A 120 -64.33 -16.12 -14.59
N ILE A 121 -63.19 -16.11 -15.32
CA ILE A 121 -62.78 -16.88 -16.53
C ILE A 121 -61.25 -16.77 -16.80
N THR A 122 -60.61 -17.95 -17.00
CA THR A 122 -59.48 -18.41 -17.88
C THR A 122 -58.01 -17.91 -17.84
N GLU A 123 -57.12 -18.90 -17.67
CA GLU A 123 -55.72 -19.05 -18.17
C GLU A 123 -55.66 -19.67 -19.61
N PRO A 124 -54.55 -20.30 -20.11
CA PRO A 124 -53.30 -19.81 -20.74
C PRO A 124 -53.10 -20.48 -22.16
N PRO A 125 -51.89 -20.65 -22.78
CA PRO A 125 -50.88 -21.62 -22.32
C PRO A 125 -49.39 -21.30 -22.60
N SER A 126 -48.57 -22.19 -22.02
CA SER A 126 -47.12 -22.34 -22.05
C SER A 126 -46.53 -22.71 -23.43
N THR A 127 -45.20 -22.54 -23.58
CA THR A 127 -44.28 -23.62 -24.04
C THR A 127 -42.81 -23.19 -24.01
N SER A 128 -41.97 -24.17 -23.71
CA SER A 128 -40.50 -24.16 -23.58
C SER A 128 -39.73 -24.10 -24.91
N SER A 129 -38.57 -23.44 -24.96
CA SER A 129 -37.35 -23.98 -25.63
C SER A 129 -36.10 -23.10 -25.44
N LYS A 130 -34.95 -23.78 -25.38
CA LYS A 130 -33.57 -23.28 -25.22
C LYS A 130 -33.14 -22.34 -26.36
N LYS A 131 -32.37 -21.28 -26.08
CA LYS A 131 -31.50 -20.61 -27.07
C LYS A 131 -30.19 -20.08 -26.47
N THR A 132 -29.14 -20.23 -27.26
CA THR A 132 -27.70 -20.03 -27.00
C THR A 132 -27.19 -18.66 -27.44
N ILE A 133 -25.99 -18.32 -26.94
CA ILE A 133 -25.10 -17.24 -27.39
C ILE A 133 -24.99 -17.21 -28.92
N THR A 134 -25.47 -16.12 -29.53
CA THR A 134 -24.99 -15.48 -30.78
C THR A 134 -26.05 -14.48 -31.23
N ASP A 135 -26.03 -13.26 -30.66
CA ASP A 135 -26.84 -12.12 -31.16
C ASP A 135 -26.27 -10.79 -30.66
N PHE A 136 -24.96 -10.53 -30.83
CA PHE A 136 -24.42 -9.19 -30.49
C PHE A 136 -23.35 -8.60 -31.42
N PHE A 137 -23.03 -9.21 -32.56
CA PHE A 137 -22.15 -8.57 -33.54
C PHE A 137 -22.61 -8.83 -34.98
N GLY A 138 -23.30 -7.83 -35.54
CA GLY A 138 -23.58 -7.69 -36.97
C GLY A 138 -23.04 -6.34 -37.48
N ALA A 139 -22.19 -6.41 -38.50
CA ALA A 139 -21.47 -5.30 -39.10
C ALA A 139 -22.37 -4.35 -39.91
N SER A 140 -21.91 -3.10 -40.11
CA SER A 140 -22.35 -2.26 -41.23
C SER A 140 -21.24 -1.35 -41.76
N THR A 141 -21.27 -1.18 -43.07
CA THR A 141 -20.25 -0.68 -44.00
C THR A 141 -20.41 0.80 -44.40
N SER A 142 -19.29 1.34 -44.91
CA SER A 142 -18.98 2.64 -45.54
C SER A 142 -19.94 3.27 -46.57
N LYS A 143 -19.89 4.62 -46.68
CA LYS A 143 -19.80 5.53 -47.88
C LYS A 143 -20.06 6.99 -47.40
N GLY A 144 -19.51 8.11 -47.87
CA GLY A 144 -18.58 8.45 -48.96
C GLY A 144 -18.31 9.98 -49.01
N LYS A 145 -17.25 10.34 -49.76
CA LYS A 145 -16.63 11.63 -50.15
C LYS A 145 -17.48 12.92 -50.25
N ARG A 146 -16.83 14.07 -49.96
CA ARG A 146 -16.78 15.31 -50.81
C ARG A 146 -15.50 16.14 -50.53
N ARG A 147 -15.03 16.85 -51.57
CA ARG A 147 -13.74 17.54 -51.76
C ARG A 147 -14.03 18.93 -52.36
N ILE A 148 -13.49 20.04 -51.83
CA ILE A 148 -13.18 21.35 -52.48
C ILE A 148 -12.13 22.04 -51.56
N GLN A 149 -10.86 22.25 -51.92
CA GLN A 149 -10.18 23.24 -52.79
C GLN A 149 -9.78 24.56 -52.08
N HIS A 150 -8.54 24.99 -52.35
CA HIS A 150 -7.76 26.12 -51.84
C HIS A 150 -8.42 27.50 -52.01
N ASP A 151 -8.11 28.45 -51.09
CA ASP A 151 -7.57 29.74 -51.51
C ASP A 151 -6.78 30.49 -50.41
N ASN A 152 -5.75 31.23 -50.84
CA ASN A 152 -4.90 32.13 -50.05
C ASN A 152 -5.51 33.54 -50.00
N THR A 153 -5.36 34.30 -48.91
CA THR A 153 -4.90 35.72 -48.89
C THR A 153 -4.93 36.37 -47.49
N SER A 154 -3.74 36.83 -47.08
CA SER A 154 -3.36 38.11 -46.42
C SER A 154 -4.20 38.82 -45.35
N THR A 155 -3.44 39.28 -44.33
CA THR A 155 -3.53 40.53 -43.53
C THR A 155 -4.42 40.59 -42.28
N GLY A 156 -3.85 41.16 -41.20
CA GLY A 156 -4.62 41.83 -40.15
C GLY A 156 -4.31 41.44 -38.71
N SER A 157 -3.39 42.17 -38.08
CA SER A 157 -3.08 42.15 -36.64
C SER A 157 -4.30 42.51 -35.77
N SER A 158 -4.54 41.80 -34.66
CA SER A 158 -4.98 42.41 -33.39
C SER A 158 -4.97 41.42 -32.22
N ASN A 159 -4.46 41.92 -31.08
CA ASN A 159 -4.39 41.29 -29.77
C ASN A 159 -5.72 40.71 -29.28
N LYS A 160 -5.77 39.40 -29.02
CA LYS A 160 -6.66 38.80 -28.01
C LYS A 160 -5.99 37.61 -27.31
N LYS A 161 -5.92 37.70 -25.98
CA LYS A 161 -5.51 36.65 -25.03
C LYS A 161 -6.07 35.28 -25.42
N PRO A 162 -5.29 34.19 -25.45
CA PRO A 162 -5.86 32.87 -25.57
C PRO A 162 -6.51 32.49 -24.23
N LYS A 163 -7.84 32.32 -24.27
CA LYS A 163 -8.57 31.44 -23.36
C LYS A 163 -7.90 30.07 -23.44
N TYR A 164 -7.40 29.58 -22.31
CA TYR A 164 -7.00 28.18 -22.16
C TYR A 164 -8.27 27.33 -22.36
N GLN A 165 -8.37 26.70 -23.53
CA GLN A 165 -9.35 25.66 -23.79
C GLN A 165 -8.76 24.35 -23.28
N ASP A 166 -9.50 23.75 -22.36
CA ASP A 166 -9.29 22.44 -21.79
C ASP A 166 -9.01 21.39 -22.89
N PRO A 167 -7.83 20.74 -22.92
CA PRO A 167 -7.66 19.55 -23.73
C PRO A 167 -8.45 18.44 -23.06
N LYS A 168 -9.53 18.04 -23.73
CA LYS A 168 -10.32 16.83 -23.47
C LYS A 168 -9.42 15.71 -22.92
N ALA A 169 -9.83 15.21 -21.76
CA ALA A 169 -9.37 13.96 -21.17
C ALA A 169 -9.36 12.84 -22.23
N GLU A 170 -8.17 12.51 -22.73
CA GLU A 170 -7.92 11.18 -23.24
C GLU A 170 -7.83 10.26 -22.03
N ALA A 171 -8.64 9.20 -22.06
CA ALA A 171 -8.76 8.22 -21.01
C ALA A 171 -7.37 7.70 -20.60
N GLY A 172 -6.93 8.08 -19.40
CA GLY A 172 -5.82 7.43 -18.75
C GLY A 172 -6.19 5.97 -18.54
N GLU A 173 -5.37 5.07 -19.09
CA GLU A 173 -5.44 3.65 -18.78
C GLU A 173 -5.36 3.50 -17.25
N GLU A 174 -6.42 2.95 -16.65
CA GLU A 174 -6.46 2.60 -15.23
C GLU A 174 -5.32 1.63 -14.93
N TRP A 175 -4.47 2.05 -14.00
CA TRP A 175 -3.41 1.24 -13.45
C TRP A 175 -4.00 0.24 -12.45
N ASP A 176 -3.73 -1.05 -12.68
CA ASP A 176 -4.25 -2.13 -11.86
C ASP A 176 -3.40 -2.31 -10.59
N ASP A 177 -3.77 -1.60 -9.51
CA ASP A 177 -3.20 -1.71 -8.16
C ASP A 177 -3.27 -3.13 -7.56
N SER A 178 -4.01 -4.07 -8.19
CA SER A 178 -4.10 -5.45 -7.71
C SER A 178 -2.87 -6.30 -8.04
N GLU A 179 -2.09 -5.92 -9.06
CA GLU A 179 -0.82 -6.59 -9.36
C GLU A 179 0.19 -6.29 -8.25
N GLU A 180 0.30 -5.03 -7.81
CA GLU A 180 1.29 -4.53 -6.83
C GLU A 180 1.16 -5.19 -5.44
N GLU A 181 -0.06 -5.34 -4.93
CA GLU A 181 -0.32 -6.02 -3.66
C GLU A 181 -0.03 -7.53 -3.72
N GLU A 182 -0.19 -8.17 -4.89
CA GLU A 182 0.13 -9.58 -5.08
C GLU A 182 1.65 -9.80 -5.13
N ILE A 183 2.41 -8.84 -5.70
CA ILE A 183 3.88 -8.83 -5.71
C ILE A 183 4.43 -8.82 -4.29
N ALA A 184 3.98 -7.85 -3.50
CA ALA A 184 4.49 -7.61 -2.16
C ALA A 184 4.25 -8.82 -1.24
N ARG A 185 3.09 -9.47 -1.37
CA ARG A 185 2.76 -10.68 -0.61
C ARG A 185 3.62 -11.88 -0.99
N LYS A 186 3.90 -12.07 -2.28
CA LYS A 186 4.75 -13.18 -2.75
C LYS A 186 6.21 -13.00 -2.35
N LEU A 187 6.72 -11.77 -2.40
CA LEU A 187 8.08 -11.43 -1.96
C LEU A 187 8.26 -11.70 -0.46
N SER A 188 7.29 -11.31 0.37
CA SER A 188 7.29 -11.54 1.82
C SER A 188 7.32 -13.04 2.18
N HIS A 189 6.57 -13.86 1.43
CA HIS A 189 6.48 -15.30 1.69
C HIS A 189 7.78 -16.06 1.32
N LEU A 190 8.46 -15.61 0.26
CA LEU A 190 9.79 -16.12 -0.12
C LEU A 190 10.87 -15.76 0.92
N GLN A 191 10.82 -14.54 1.45
CA GLN A 191 11.73 -14.06 2.50
C GLN A 191 11.55 -14.82 3.83
N GLU A 192 10.29 -15.10 4.23
CA GLU A 192 9.99 -15.90 5.43
C GLU A 192 10.42 -17.37 5.32
N THR A 193 10.46 -17.92 4.10
CA THR A 193 10.88 -19.30 3.85
C THR A 193 12.40 -19.44 3.91
N ALA A 194 13.12 -18.41 3.47
CA ALA A 194 14.58 -18.33 3.57
C ALA A 194 15.08 -18.16 5.02
N ALA A 195 14.32 -17.46 5.88
CA ALA A 195 14.68 -17.21 7.28
C ALA A 195 14.60 -18.43 8.22
N LYS A 196 14.14 -19.59 7.74
CA LYS A 196 13.93 -20.81 8.56
C LYS A 196 15.11 -21.80 8.58
N ALA A 197 16.22 -21.48 7.93
CA ALA A 197 17.43 -22.32 7.94
C ALA A 197 18.45 -21.82 8.98
N LYS A 198 18.66 -22.58 10.06
CA LYS A 198 19.61 -22.25 11.15
C LYS A 198 21.06 -22.67 10.81
N PRO A 199 22.07 -21.92 11.28
CA PRO A 199 23.19 -22.58 11.97
C PRO A 199 23.73 -21.84 13.21
N SER A 200 24.60 -22.54 13.94
CA SER A 200 25.11 -22.32 15.30
C SER A 200 26.33 -21.38 15.46
N GLU A 201 26.44 -20.84 16.68
CA GLU A 201 27.47 -19.98 17.33
C GLU A 201 28.92 -20.54 17.30
N ASN A 202 30.06 -19.86 17.59
CA ASN A 202 30.46 -18.63 18.34
C ASN A 202 31.87 -18.12 17.84
N PRO A 203 32.38 -16.93 18.26
CA PRO A 203 33.49 -16.21 17.61
C PRO A 203 34.85 -16.26 18.32
N SER A 204 35.94 -16.06 17.57
CA SER A 204 37.30 -15.82 18.11
C SER A 204 38.01 -14.66 17.39
N GLN A 205 38.62 -13.76 18.16
CA GLN A 205 39.52 -12.65 17.76
C GLN A 205 40.90 -13.22 17.27
N VAL A 206 41.88 -12.55 16.61
CA VAL A 206 42.50 -11.20 16.69
C VAL A 206 43.44 -10.98 15.44
N SER A 207 43.70 -9.70 15.09
CA SER A 207 44.96 -9.04 14.60
C SER A 207 45.61 -9.22 13.19
N SER A 208 45.61 -8.07 12.49
CA SER A 208 46.70 -7.25 11.91
C SER A 208 47.49 -7.62 10.63
N THR A 209 47.43 -6.64 9.72
CA THR A 209 48.39 -6.17 8.69
C THR A 209 48.66 -7.06 7.48
N ASP A 210 47.82 -6.88 6.46
CA ASP A 210 48.23 -6.85 5.05
C ASP A 210 47.23 -5.92 4.32
N GLU A 211 47.67 -5.09 3.38
CA GLU A 211 46.80 -4.15 2.60
C GLU A 211 45.85 -4.87 1.63
N ARG A 212 45.68 -6.18 1.80
CA ARG A 212 44.71 -7.06 1.15
C ARG A 212 43.86 -7.67 2.25
N GLY A 213 42.57 -7.33 2.28
CA GLY A 213 41.63 -7.85 3.28
C GLY A 213 41.65 -9.38 3.34
N VAL A 214 41.49 -9.95 4.54
CA VAL A 214 41.53 -11.39 4.75
C VAL A 214 40.39 -12.04 3.95
N ALA A 215 40.74 -12.94 3.03
CA ALA A 215 39.73 -13.65 2.26
C ALA A 215 38.84 -14.50 3.17
N CYS A 216 37.53 -14.43 2.96
CA CYS A 216 36.58 -15.21 3.73
C CYS A 216 36.90 -16.72 3.62
N SER A 217 37.11 -17.38 4.76
CA SER A 217 37.66 -18.74 4.81
C SER A 217 36.64 -19.83 4.45
N LYS A 218 35.34 -19.53 4.58
CA LYS A 218 34.22 -20.43 4.30
C LYS A 218 33.00 -19.64 3.83
N ASP A 219 32.02 -20.33 3.25
CA ASP A 219 30.71 -19.74 3.01
C ASP A 219 30.02 -19.50 4.36
N SER A 220 29.47 -18.31 4.58
CA SER A 220 28.72 -18.00 5.79
C SER A 220 27.52 -17.10 5.52
N TRP A 221 26.45 -17.35 6.26
CA TRP A 221 25.35 -16.40 6.41
C TRP A 221 25.51 -15.67 7.75
N GLU A 222 25.24 -14.38 7.73
CA GLU A 222 25.20 -13.51 8.91
C GLU A 222 23.87 -12.76 8.93
N GLU A 223 23.28 -12.66 10.11
CA GLU A 223 22.02 -11.94 10.34
C GLU A 223 22.30 -10.69 11.17
N HIS A 224 21.97 -9.52 10.62
CA HIS A 224 22.16 -8.21 11.24
C HIS A 224 20.81 -7.50 11.35
N GLY A 225 19.98 -7.95 12.29
CA GLY A 225 18.63 -7.42 12.50
C GLY A 225 17.69 -7.74 11.33
N LYS A 226 17.43 -6.77 10.44
CA LYS A 226 16.58 -6.95 9.24
C LYS A 226 17.39 -7.19 7.96
N LEU A 227 18.70 -7.42 8.08
CA LEU A 227 19.62 -7.63 6.98
C LEU A 227 20.20 -9.05 7.06
N LEU A 228 20.18 -9.76 5.93
CA LEU A 228 20.91 -11.01 5.75
C LEU A 228 22.10 -10.75 4.83
N LEU A 229 23.28 -11.16 5.28
CA LEU A 229 24.52 -11.07 4.52
C LEU A 229 25.02 -12.47 4.22
N PHE A 230 25.31 -12.75 2.95
CA PHE A 230 25.99 -13.99 2.55
C PHE A 230 27.42 -13.65 2.11
N ASN A 231 28.39 -14.22 2.82
CA ASN A 231 29.79 -14.14 2.46
C ASN A 231 30.21 -15.46 1.80
N LYS A 232 30.57 -15.40 0.52
CA LYS A 232 31.10 -16.54 -0.21
C LYS A 232 32.59 -16.73 0.14
N LYS A 233 33.02 -17.99 0.31
CA LYS A 233 34.44 -18.34 0.47
C LYS A 233 35.27 -17.68 -0.63
N GLY A 234 36.36 -17.02 -0.23
CA GLY A 234 37.30 -16.34 -1.11
C GLY A 234 36.95 -14.89 -1.43
N VAL A 235 35.78 -14.38 -1.02
CA VAL A 235 35.48 -12.94 -1.09
C VAL A 235 36.45 -12.17 -0.19
N GLN A 236 37.00 -11.08 -0.72
CA GLN A 236 37.90 -10.17 -0.02
C GLN A 236 37.24 -8.79 0.10
N ALA A 237 37.62 -8.04 1.14
CA ALA A 237 37.32 -6.62 1.20
C ALA A 237 37.99 -5.87 0.03
N SER A 238 37.37 -4.78 -0.42
CA SER A 238 37.87 -4.00 -1.55
C SER A 238 37.49 -2.53 -1.44
N SER A 239 38.32 -1.66 -2.00
CA SER A 239 38.00 -0.25 -2.20
C SER A 239 37.03 -0.02 -3.38
N LYS A 240 36.76 -1.05 -4.20
CA LYS A 240 35.84 -1.01 -5.35
C LYS A 240 34.70 -2.01 -5.17
N ILE A 241 33.47 -1.52 -5.33
CA ILE A 241 32.26 -2.32 -5.11
C ILE A 241 31.38 -2.26 -6.36
N ALA A 242 30.96 -3.44 -6.82
CA ALA A 242 29.96 -3.60 -7.85
C ALA A 242 28.70 -4.21 -7.22
N GLY A 243 27.68 -3.40 -7.01
CA GLY A 243 26.39 -3.87 -6.50
C GLY A 243 25.45 -4.27 -7.62
N PHE A 244 24.63 -5.28 -7.35
CA PHE A 244 23.62 -5.78 -8.29
C PHE A 244 22.29 -5.95 -7.58
N ASP A 245 21.21 -5.61 -8.28
CA ASP A 245 19.91 -6.20 -7.99
C ASP A 245 19.87 -7.68 -8.41
N ILE A 246 18.90 -8.45 -7.91
CA ILE A 246 18.70 -9.86 -8.28
C ILE A 246 17.66 -9.99 -9.39
N ASP A 247 16.41 -9.63 -9.07
CA ASP A 247 15.22 -10.03 -9.79
C ASP A 247 14.98 -9.08 -10.95
N GLY A 248 15.19 -9.54 -12.18
CA GLY A 248 15.18 -8.68 -13.37
C GLY A 248 16.56 -8.14 -13.74
N THR A 249 17.58 -8.46 -12.95
CA THR A 249 18.97 -7.99 -13.17
C THR A 249 19.97 -9.13 -13.35
N ILE A 250 20.11 -10.04 -12.37
CA ILE A 250 20.98 -11.23 -12.48
C ILE A 250 20.16 -12.44 -12.93
N ILE A 251 18.94 -12.57 -12.41
CA ILE A 251 18.03 -13.66 -12.73
C ILE A 251 16.70 -13.13 -13.27
N THR A 252 15.94 -14.02 -13.91
CA THR A 252 14.55 -13.80 -14.29
C THR A 252 13.77 -15.10 -14.15
N THR A 253 12.44 -15.06 -14.22
CA THR A 253 11.63 -16.27 -14.10
C THR A 253 11.87 -17.21 -15.28
N LYS A 254 11.98 -18.51 -15.00
CA LYS A 254 12.08 -19.52 -16.06
C LYS A 254 10.75 -19.66 -16.80
N SER A 255 9.63 -19.49 -16.09
CA SER A 255 8.26 -19.56 -16.58
C SER A 255 7.85 -18.38 -17.48
N GLY A 256 8.58 -17.26 -17.43
CA GLY A 256 8.23 -16.02 -18.14
C GLY A 256 7.09 -15.23 -17.50
N ARG A 257 6.63 -15.62 -16.30
CA ARG A 257 5.65 -14.86 -15.52
C ARG A 257 6.34 -13.71 -14.77
N VAL A 258 5.56 -12.70 -14.39
CA VAL A 258 6.08 -11.56 -13.59
C VAL A 258 6.57 -12.02 -12.21
N PHE A 259 5.84 -12.96 -11.57
CA PHE A 259 6.25 -13.55 -10.29
C PHE A 259 6.68 -15.01 -10.47
N PRO A 260 7.70 -15.45 -9.72
CA PRO A 260 8.10 -16.85 -9.71
C PRO A 260 6.95 -17.73 -9.22
N VAL A 261 6.73 -18.87 -9.88
CA VAL A 261 5.72 -19.86 -9.43
C VAL A 261 6.19 -20.68 -8.23
N ASN A 262 7.50 -20.85 -8.04
CA ASN A 262 8.12 -21.53 -6.90
C ASN A 262 9.60 -21.13 -6.77
N ALA A 263 10.31 -21.66 -5.77
CA ALA A 263 11.70 -21.33 -5.48
C ALA A 263 12.70 -21.73 -6.59
N ASP A 264 12.33 -22.65 -7.48
CA ASP A 264 13.16 -23.11 -8.60
C ASP A 264 12.82 -22.40 -9.92
N ASP A 265 11.84 -21.50 -9.91
CA ASP A 265 11.39 -20.76 -11.10
C ASP A 265 12.29 -19.55 -11.40
N TRP A 266 13.58 -19.82 -11.61
CA TRP A 266 14.54 -18.81 -11.99
C TRP A 266 15.52 -19.34 -13.03
N LYS A 267 16.07 -18.41 -13.82
CA LYS A 267 17.20 -18.64 -14.74
C LYS A 267 18.05 -17.38 -14.77
N ILE A 268 19.31 -17.51 -15.16
CA ILE A 268 20.17 -16.35 -15.44
C ILE A 268 19.53 -15.49 -16.53
N LEU A 269 19.49 -14.17 -16.32
CA LEU A 269 18.84 -13.22 -17.23
C LEU A 269 19.50 -13.22 -18.61
N TYR A 270 20.82 -13.01 -18.65
CA TYR A 270 21.62 -13.00 -19.87
C TYR A 270 22.81 -13.96 -19.79
N PRO A 271 23.13 -14.72 -20.85
CA PRO A 271 24.29 -15.61 -20.88
C PRO A 271 25.63 -14.96 -20.50
N GLU A 272 25.76 -13.64 -20.68
CA GLU A 272 26.93 -12.83 -20.39
C GLU A 272 27.15 -12.58 -18.89
N VAL A 273 26.10 -12.71 -18.07
CA VAL A 273 26.15 -12.39 -16.62
C VAL A 273 27.28 -13.15 -15.90
N PRO A 274 27.42 -14.48 -15.99
CA PRO A 274 28.46 -15.20 -15.25
C PRO A 274 29.87 -14.78 -15.67
N ARG A 275 30.09 -14.48 -16.96
CA ARG A 275 31.40 -14.01 -17.45
C ARG A 275 31.72 -12.64 -16.87
N LYS A 276 30.77 -11.70 -16.91
CA LYS A 276 30.96 -10.33 -16.40
C LYS A 276 31.19 -10.29 -14.88
N LEU A 277 30.48 -11.10 -14.11
CA LEU A 277 30.72 -11.21 -12.67
C LEU A 277 32.12 -11.76 -12.36
N LYS A 278 32.60 -12.76 -13.12
CA LYS A 278 33.97 -13.27 -12.97
C LYS A 278 35.03 -12.22 -13.32
N GLU A 279 34.81 -11.42 -14.37
CA GLU A 279 35.69 -10.31 -14.74
C GLU A 279 35.77 -9.24 -13.64
N LEU A 280 34.66 -8.89 -13.02
CA LEU A 280 34.64 -7.94 -11.90
C LEU A 280 35.43 -8.46 -10.70
N LEU A 281 35.21 -9.72 -10.31
CA LEU A 281 35.97 -10.36 -9.22
C LEU A 281 37.46 -10.40 -9.53
N ALA A 282 37.85 -10.73 -10.76
CA ALA A 282 39.25 -10.72 -11.20
C ALA A 282 39.87 -9.32 -11.18
N ASN A 283 39.07 -8.28 -11.40
CA ASN A 283 39.48 -6.88 -11.32
C ASN A 283 39.38 -6.30 -9.89
N GLY A 284 39.20 -7.15 -8.88
CA GLY A 284 39.21 -6.77 -7.47
C GLY A 284 37.92 -6.12 -6.97
N TYR A 285 36.80 -6.26 -7.68
CA TYR A 285 35.51 -5.77 -7.16
C TYR A 285 34.93 -6.73 -6.13
N LYS A 286 34.39 -6.18 -5.04
CA LYS A 286 33.47 -6.91 -4.18
C LYS A 286 32.06 -6.85 -4.77
N VAL A 287 31.41 -8.01 -4.91
CA VAL A 287 30.04 -8.13 -5.42
C VAL A 287 29.06 -8.27 -4.26
N PHE A 288 28.00 -7.47 -4.25
CA PHE A 288 26.96 -7.55 -3.21
C PHE A 288 25.54 -7.47 -3.79
N VAL A 289 24.60 -7.97 -3.00
CA VAL A 289 23.20 -8.14 -3.34
C VAL A 289 22.37 -7.97 -2.05
N ALA A 290 21.18 -7.34 -2.13
CA ALA A 290 20.33 -7.18 -0.96
C ALA A 290 18.82 -7.20 -1.29
N THR A 291 18.04 -7.76 -0.37
CA THR A 291 16.58 -7.95 -0.51
C THR A 291 15.78 -7.44 0.71
N GLY A 292 16.45 -6.82 1.70
CA GLY A 292 15.85 -6.47 3.00
C GLY A 292 14.84 -5.33 2.98
N MET A 293 14.04 -5.22 4.05
CA MET A 293 13.04 -4.16 4.26
C MET A 293 13.58 -3.03 5.17
N GLY A 294 12.96 -1.84 5.13
CA GLY A 294 13.27 -0.72 6.03
C GLY A 294 14.44 0.13 5.52
N ILE A 295 15.35 0.54 6.42
CA ILE A 295 16.56 1.31 6.06
C ILE A 295 17.51 0.57 5.11
N TYR A 296 17.39 -0.76 5.05
CA TYR A 296 18.17 -1.61 4.15
C TYR A 296 17.50 -1.82 2.79
N ARG A 297 16.29 -1.26 2.59
CA ARG A 297 15.57 -1.35 1.32
C ARG A 297 15.93 -0.17 0.44
N LYS A 298 16.28 -0.46 -0.81
CA LYS A 298 16.40 0.55 -1.87
C LYS A 298 15.12 1.40 -1.97
N PRO A 299 15.21 2.71 -2.23
CA PRO A 299 16.43 3.46 -2.57
C PRO A 299 17.31 3.95 -1.40
N VAL A 300 16.98 3.62 -0.15
CA VAL A 300 17.74 4.08 1.03
C VAL A 300 19.10 3.40 1.13
N THR A 301 20.12 4.11 1.64
CA THR A 301 21.53 3.67 1.61
C THR A 301 21.93 2.70 2.71
N GLY A 302 21.07 2.36 3.66
CA GLY A 302 21.49 1.64 4.88
C GLY A 302 22.20 0.31 4.61
N MET A 303 21.87 -0.38 3.51
CA MET A 303 22.58 -1.61 3.12
C MET A 303 24.01 -1.35 2.61
N TRP A 304 24.20 -0.26 1.88
CA TRP A 304 25.53 0.20 1.45
C TRP A 304 26.37 0.66 2.63
N ASP A 305 25.75 1.40 3.55
CA ASP A 305 26.42 1.92 4.74
C ASP A 305 26.86 0.76 5.65
N HIS A 306 26.02 -0.26 5.82
CA HIS A 306 26.41 -1.48 6.53
C HIS A 306 27.57 -2.22 5.83
N LEU A 307 27.50 -2.35 4.51
CA LEU A 307 28.57 -2.97 3.73
C LEU A 307 29.91 -2.26 3.97
N CYS A 308 29.96 -0.94 3.81
CA CYS A 308 31.18 -0.16 3.97
C CYS A 308 31.70 -0.18 5.41
N ASN A 309 30.80 0.01 6.39
CA ASN A 309 31.20 0.25 7.78
C ASN A 309 31.43 -1.02 8.59
N LYS A 310 30.78 -2.13 8.22
CA LYS A 310 30.74 -3.36 9.02
C LYS A 310 31.20 -4.61 8.27
N ALA A 311 31.00 -4.65 6.96
CA ALA A 311 31.28 -5.83 6.15
C ALA A 311 32.34 -5.61 5.07
N ASN A 312 33.29 -4.68 5.26
CA ASN A 312 34.40 -4.44 4.33
C ASN A 312 35.78 -4.37 5.03
N ASP A 313 35.93 -5.03 6.18
CA ASP A 313 37.19 -5.17 6.93
C ASP A 313 37.96 -3.85 7.16
N GLY A 314 37.24 -2.75 7.29
CA GLY A 314 37.82 -1.41 7.47
C GLY A 314 38.47 -0.81 6.22
N ILE A 315 38.39 -1.45 5.06
CA ILE A 315 38.87 -0.89 3.80
C ILE A 315 37.93 0.23 3.34
N GLU A 316 38.50 1.41 3.14
CA GLU A 316 37.78 2.58 2.63
C GLU A 316 37.36 2.40 1.17
N VAL A 317 36.10 2.71 0.87
CA VAL A 317 35.48 2.53 -0.45
C VAL A 317 35.56 3.83 -1.26
N LYS A 318 36.07 3.72 -2.49
CA LYS A 318 36.20 4.83 -3.45
C LYS A 318 34.97 4.88 -4.36
N LYS A 319 34.01 5.76 -4.05
CA LYS A 319 32.70 5.82 -4.74
C LYS A 319 32.81 6.00 -6.26
N GLU A 320 33.81 6.73 -6.74
CA GLU A 320 34.10 6.96 -8.16
C GLU A 320 34.45 5.68 -8.93
N ASP A 321 34.98 4.69 -8.24
CA ASP A 321 35.32 3.36 -8.75
C ASP A 321 34.20 2.33 -8.50
N CYS A 322 33.10 2.74 -7.85
CA CYS A 322 31.97 1.88 -7.56
C CYS A 322 30.85 2.04 -8.58
N LEU A 323 30.05 0.99 -8.72
CA LEU A 323 28.88 0.98 -9.58
C LEU A 323 27.74 0.15 -8.99
N TYR A 324 26.52 0.46 -9.40
CA TYR A 324 25.33 -0.33 -9.14
C TYR A 324 24.63 -0.68 -10.45
N VAL A 325 24.17 -1.92 -10.59
CA VAL A 325 23.41 -2.40 -11.74
C VAL A 325 22.04 -2.88 -11.28
N GLY A 326 20.97 -2.39 -11.92
CA GLY A 326 19.60 -2.76 -11.56
C GLY A 326 18.58 -2.40 -12.64
N ASP A 327 17.47 -3.11 -12.70
CA ASP A 327 16.41 -2.93 -13.69
C ASP A 327 15.32 -1.95 -13.26
N ALA A 328 15.17 -1.67 -11.96
CA ALA A 328 14.25 -0.65 -11.44
C ALA A 328 14.84 0.75 -11.68
N ALA A 329 14.83 1.15 -12.95
CA ALA A 329 15.60 2.26 -13.47
C ALA A 329 14.72 3.44 -13.96
N GLY A 330 13.40 3.39 -13.72
CA GLY A 330 12.46 4.45 -14.10
C GLY A 330 12.32 4.64 -15.61
N ARG A 331 12.58 3.62 -16.43
CA ARG A 331 12.46 3.70 -17.90
C ARG A 331 10.99 3.79 -18.32
N PRO A 332 10.62 4.63 -19.30
CA PRO A 332 9.24 4.78 -19.76
C PRO A 332 8.80 3.58 -20.61
N ALA A 333 7.50 3.49 -20.91
CA ALA A 333 6.97 2.47 -21.81
C ALA A 333 7.66 2.55 -23.19
N ASN A 334 7.88 1.39 -23.81
CA ASN A 334 8.52 1.26 -25.13
C ASN A 334 9.97 1.75 -25.17
N TRP A 335 10.71 1.67 -24.05
CA TRP A 335 12.14 2.00 -24.02
C TRP A 335 13.01 1.02 -24.85
N ALA A 336 12.47 -0.16 -25.18
CA ALA A 336 13.05 -1.13 -26.12
C ALA A 336 11.94 -1.88 -26.88
N PRO A 337 12.23 -2.51 -28.06
CA PRO A 337 11.22 -3.10 -28.94
C PRO A 337 10.25 -4.08 -28.27
N ASP A 338 10.74 -4.90 -27.33
CA ASP A 338 9.93 -5.90 -26.62
C ASP A 338 9.47 -5.44 -25.22
N ARG A 339 9.68 -4.16 -24.88
CA ARG A 339 9.44 -3.61 -23.53
C ARG A 339 8.29 -2.60 -23.57
N LYS A 340 7.07 -3.11 -23.70
CA LYS A 340 5.85 -2.29 -23.81
C LYS A 340 5.46 -1.58 -22.51
N LYS A 341 5.70 -2.21 -21.37
CA LYS A 341 5.46 -1.62 -20.05
C LYS A 341 6.65 -0.73 -19.65
N LYS A 342 6.38 0.31 -18.88
CA LYS A 342 7.44 1.07 -18.20
C LYS A 342 7.99 0.27 -17.02
N ASP A 343 9.14 0.67 -16.50
CA ASP A 343 9.68 0.05 -15.28
C ASP A 343 8.70 0.25 -14.10
N PHE A 344 8.56 -0.78 -13.29
CA PHE A 344 7.69 -0.76 -12.12
C PHE A 344 8.15 0.24 -11.06
N SER A 345 9.46 0.46 -10.92
CA SER A 345 10.06 1.35 -9.93
C SER A 345 11.31 2.05 -10.49
N CYS A 346 11.82 3.04 -9.76
CA CYS A 346 13.09 3.71 -10.00
C CYS A 346 14.11 3.45 -8.86
N SER A 347 13.82 2.52 -7.95
CA SER A 347 14.56 2.31 -6.70
C SER A 347 16.05 1.97 -6.88
N ASP A 348 16.46 1.24 -7.92
CA ASP A 348 17.88 0.91 -8.14
C ASP A 348 18.69 2.14 -8.58
N ARG A 349 18.12 2.93 -9.48
CA ARG A 349 18.73 4.18 -9.94
C ARG A 349 18.83 5.18 -8.80
N LEU A 350 17.76 5.31 -8.03
CA LEU A 350 17.70 6.23 -6.90
C LEU A 350 18.62 5.79 -5.75
N PHE A 351 18.81 4.48 -5.55
CA PHE A 351 19.80 3.93 -4.62
C PHE A 351 21.22 4.36 -5.00
N ALA A 352 21.61 4.15 -6.26
CA ALA A 352 22.91 4.60 -6.75
C ALA A 352 23.10 6.12 -6.63
N LEU A 353 22.02 6.88 -6.88
CA LEU A 353 22.01 8.34 -6.75
C LEU A 353 22.20 8.80 -5.30
N ASN A 354 21.50 8.17 -4.34
CA ASN A 354 21.62 8.49 -2.92
C ASN A 354 23.03 8.22 -2.40
N ILE A 355 23.70 7.17 -2.88
CA ILE A 355 25.10 6.88 -2.50
C ILE A 355 26.06 7.85 -3.19
N GLY A 356 25.78 8.21 -4.45
CA GLY A 356 26.68 8.96 -5.32
C GLY A 356 27.64 8.08 -6.12
N ILE A 357 27.17 6.93 -6.61
CA ILE A 357 27.96 5.98 -7.44
C ILE A 357 27.38 5.86 -8.85
N LYS A 358 28.15 5.27 -9.78
CA LYS A 358 27.71 5.06 -11.17
C LYS A 358 26.54 4.07 -11.22
N PHE A 359 25.57 4.31 -12.08
CA PHE A 359 24.43 3.42 -12.30
C PHE A 359 24.36 2.92 -13.74
N PHE A 360 24.05 1.65 -13.92
CA PHE A 360 23.78 1.03 -15.21
C PHE A 360 22.53 0.16 -15.15
N THR A 361 21.80 0.06 -16.26
CA THR A 361 20.79 -1.00 -16.43
C THR A 361 21.45 -2.32 -16.81
N PRO A 362 20.77 -3.48 -16.66
CA PRO A 362 21.33 -4.77 -17.06
C PRO A 362 21.72 -4.79 -18.54
N GLU A 363 20.91 -4.19 -19.41
CA GLU A 363 21.16 -4.10 -20.85
C GLU A 363 22.39 -3.23 -21.17
N GLU A 364 22.53 -2.09 -20.50
CA GLU A 364 23.71 -1.23 -20.64
C GLU A 364 24.98 -1.95 -20.19
N PHE A 365 24.92 -2.65 -19.05
CA PHE A 365 26.10 -3.23 -18.41
C PHE A 365 26.54 -4.57 -19.03
N PHE A 366 25.60 -5.50 -19.21
CA PHE A 366 25.92 -6.85 -19.68
C PHE A 366 25.97 -6.95 -21.21
N LEU A 367 25.09 -6.22 -21.90
CA LEU A 367 24.93 -6.31 -23.36
C LEU A 367 25.59 -5.15 -24.11
N GLY A 368 26.05 -4.11 -23.40
CA GLY A 368 26.67 -2.93 -24.02
C GLY A 368 25.67 -2.07 -24.80
N TRP A 369 24.38 -2.12 -24.46
CA TRP A 369 23.37 -1.30 -25.11
C TRP A 369 23.58 0.19 -24.81
N LYS A 370 23.02 1.04 -25.69
CA LYS A 370 22.97 2.48 -25.44
C LYS A 370 22.08 2.78 -24.23
N LYS A 371 22.43 3.83 -23.50
CA LYS A 371 21.68 4.29 -22.33
C LYS A 371 20.23 4.57 -22.68
N ALA A 372 19.31 3.97 -21.93
CA ALA A 372 17.87 4.22 -22.09
C ALA A 372 17.45 5.55 -21.45
N ALA A 373 16.42 6.19 -21.99
CA ALA A 373 15.77 7.32 -21.35
C ALA A 373 15.07 6.87 -20.05
N PHE A 374 14.94 7.78 -19.08
CA PHE A 374 14.30 7.50 -17.80
C PHE A 374 13.68 8.78 -17.23
N ASN A 375 12.73 8.60 -16.31
CA ASN A 375 12.06 9.69 -15.59
C ASN A 375 12.37 9.57 -14.09
N PHE A 376 12.66 10.70 -13.45
CA PHE A 376 12.73 10.77 -11.99
C PHE A 376 11.32 10.84 -11.37
N PRO A 377 11.17 10.48 -10.07
CA PRO A 377 9.97 10.80 -9.33
C PRO A 377 9.66 12.30 -9.38
N VAL A 378 8.37 12.65 -9.29
CA VAL A 378 7.92 14.06 -9.29
C VAL A 378 8.48 14.83 -8.11
N PHE A 379 8.62 14.16 -6.96
CA PHE A 379 9.17 14.72 -5.74
C PHE A 379 10.64 14.34 -5.58
N ASP A 380 11.47 15.35 -5.32
CA ASP A 380 12.90 15.19 -5.01
C ASP A 380 13.17 15.69 -3.58
N PRO A 381 13.46 14.79 -2.62
CA PRO A 381 13.63 15.17 -1.21
C PRO A 381 14.83 16.08 -0.95
N ARG A 382 15.76 16.20 -1.90
CA ARG A 382 16.91 17.12 -1.81
C ARG A 382 16.53 18.57 -2.07
N THR A 383 15.35 18.81 -2.65
CA THR A 383 14.84 20.15 -2.95
C THR A 383 14.12 20.80 -1.76
N ILE A 384 13.88 20.04 -0.69
CA ILE A 384 13.24 20.53 0.52
C ILE A 384 14.13 21.59 1.17
N ASN A 385 13.60 22.80 1.33
CA ASN A 385 14.31 23.90 1.98
C ASN A 385 14.07 23.87 3.50
N PRO A 386 15.06 23.49 4.33
CA PRO A 386 14.90 23.45 5.79
C PRO A 386 14.80 24.86 6.42
N SER A 387 15.17 25.90 5.68
CA SER A 387 15.04 27.31 6.08
C SER A 387 13.83 27.99 5.43
N GLY A 388 12.90 27.20 4.90
CA GLY A 388 11.65 27.70 4.34
C GLY A 388 10.79 28.40 5.40
N GLN A 389 9.88 29.26 4.92
CA GLN A 389 8.86 29.85 5.77
C GLN A 389 7.96 28.74 6.32
N LEU A 390 7.82 28.65 7.65
CA LEU A 390 7.09 27.57 8.30
C LEU A 390 5.56 27.69 8.16
N TYR A 391 5.03 28.91 8.14
CA TYR A 391 3.60 29.17 8.01
C TYR A 391 3.29 30.53 7.37
N GLU A 392 2.11 30.65 6.78
CA GLU A 392 1.61 31.86 6.11
C GLU A 392 0.28 32.35 6.75
N PRO A 393 0.15 33.67 7.04
CA PRO A 393 1.17 34.72 6.89
C PRO A 393 2.28 34.64 7.96
N PRO A 394 3.50 35.18 7.71
CA PRO A 394 4.61 35.10 8.67
C PRO A 394 4.35 35.85 9.98
N SER A 395 3.45 36.83 9.96
CA SER A 395 3.05 37.62 11.13
C SER A 395 2.00 36.92 12.00
N ALA A 396 1.50 35.75 11.60
CA ALA A 396 0.49 35.02 12.34
C ALA A 396 1.03 34.54 13.69
N SER A 397 0.20 34.60 14.73
CA SER A 397 0.52 33.98 16.01
C SER A 397 0.06 32.52 16.02
N LEU A 398 0.96 31.58 16.31
CA LEU A 398 0.57 30.17 16.47
C LEU A 398 -0.30 29.94 17.71
N VAL A 399 -0.19 30.79 18.73
CA VAL A 399 -0.93 30.66 19.99
C VAL A 399 -1.80 31.88 20.27
N SER A 400 -2.92 31.66 20.95
CA SER A 400 -3.83 32.69 21.43
C SER A 400 -3.72 32.82 22.95
N PRO A 401 -3.80 34.04 23.51
CA PRO A 401 -3.90 34.25 24.95
C PRO A 401 -5.28 33.89 25.52
N SER A 402 -6.28 33.71 24.65
CA SER A 402 -7.66 33.36 25.01
C SER A 402 -8.00 31.93 24.56
N PRO A 403 -8.94 31.24 25.25
CA PRO A 403 -9.38 29.90 24.87
C PRO A 403 -9.84 29.84 23.41
N GLU A 404 -9.39 28.81 22.69
CA GLU A 404 -9.76 28.59 21.28
C GLU A 404 -9.73 27.11 20.90
N VAL A 405 -10.30 26.80 19.74
CA VAL A 405 -10.17 25.48 19.09
C VAL A 405 -9.31 25.62 17.84
N VAL A 406 -8.21 24.89 17.76
CA VAL A 406 -7.39 24.80 16.54
C VAL A 406 -7.64 23.46 15.86
N VAL A 407 -8.14 23.49 14.62
CA VAL A 407 -8.44 22.29 13.83
C VAL A 407 -7.34 22.07 12.80
N ALA A 408 -6.61 20.97 12.94
CA ALA A 408 -5.59 20.57 11.98
C ALA A 408 -6.22 19.99 10.72
N VAL A 409 -5.72 20.35 9.53
CA VAL A 409 -6.15 19.78 8.25
C VAL A 409 -4.91 19.41 7.47
N GLY A 410 -4.77 18.15 7.06
CA GLY A 410 -3.63 17.72 6.25
C GLY A 410 -3.45 16.21 6.18
N PHE A 411 -2.66 15.75 5.20
CA PHE A 411 -2.37 14.34 5.01
C PHE A 411 -1.88 13.67 6.31
N PRO A 412 -2.29 12.42 6.60
CA PRO A 412 -1.60 11.61 7.59
C PRO A 412 -0.14 11.44 7.15
N GLY A 413 0.81 11.44 8.10
CA GLY A 413 2.23 11.48 7.78
C GLY A 413 2.82 12.88 7.54
N ALA A 414 2.01 13.94 7.36
CA ALA A 414 2.50 15.31 7.08
C ALA A 414 3.17 16.06 8.26
N GLY A 415 3.41 15.42 9.40
CA GLY A 415 4.09 16.06 10.55
C GLY A 415 3.20 16.87 11.50
N LYS A 416 1.87 16.83 11.35
CA LYS A 416 0.91 17.57 12.19
C LYS A 416 1.12 17.40 13.70
N SER A 417 1.14 16.15 14.16
CA SER A 417 1.33 15.83 15.58
C SER A 417 2.67 16.34 16.12
N THR A 418 3.73 16.27 15.31
CA THR A 418 5.05 16.80 15.66
C THR A 418 4.98 18.32 15.81
N PHE A 419 4.39 19.01 14.82
CA PHE A 419 4.22 20.46 14.83
C PHE A 419 3.50 20.94 16.11
N PHE A 420 2.36 20.33 16.47
CA PHE A 420 1.63 20.73 17.67
C PHE A 420 2.38 20.42 18.96
N LYS A 421 3.07 19.27 19.00
CA LYS A 421 3.90 18.88 20.15
C LYS A 421 5.05 19.85 20.40
N GLU A 422 5.59 20.47 19.36
CA GLU A 422 6.70 21.41 19.48
C GLU A 422 6.23 22.85 19.74
N HIS A 423 5.18 23.30 19.05
CA HIS A 423 4.81 24.72 19.04
C HIS A 423 3.66 25.10 19.99
N MET A 424 2.73 24.18 20.28
CA MET A 424 1.46 24.53 20.94
C MET A 424 1.25 23.82 22.27
N ILE A 425 1.50 22.51 22.35
CA ILE A 425 1.32 21.73 23.59
C ILE A 425 2.19 22.29 24.74
N PRO A 426 3.48 22.63 24.55
CA PRO A 426 4.30 23.23 25.60
C PRO A 426 3.81 24.62 26.05
N LYS A 427 2.94 25.26 25.27
CA LYS A 427 2.31 26.54 25.60
C LYS A 427 0.94 26.39 26.30
N GLY A 428 0.57 25.16 26.65
CA GLY A 428 -0.62 24.87 27.46
C GLY A 428 -1.86 24.44 26.67
N TYR A 429 -1.73 24.15 25.37
CA TYR A 429 -2.82 23.56 24.58
C TYR A 429 -3.01 22.10 24.96
N GLU A 430 -4.25 21.70 25.17
CA GLU A 430 -4.62 20.29 25.18
C GLU A 430 -4.68 19.74 23.74
N CYS A 431 -4.61 18.42 23.59
CA CYS A 431 -4.67 17.77 22.27
C CYS A 431 -5.69 16.65 22.27
N ALA A 432 -6.63 16.69 21.31
CA ALA A 432 -7.52 15.60 20.99
C ALA A 432 -7.05 14.94 19.68
N ASN A 433 -6.60 13.69 19.79
CA ASN A 433 -6.12 12.89 18.66
C ASN A 433 -6.90 11.57 18.60
N ARG A 434 -7.50 11.27 17.45
CA ARG A 434 -8.37 10.11 17.22
C ARG A 434 -7.61 8.80 17.24
N ASP A 435 -6.34 8.77 16.85
CA ASP A 435 -5.54 7.55 16.92
C ASP A 435 -5.30 7.13 18.38
N THR A 436 -5.27 8.10 19.29
CA THR A 436 -5.15 7.86 20.74
C THR A 436 -6.51 7.61 21.41
N LEU A 437 -7.54 8.37 21.04
CA LEU A 437 -8.86 8.32 21.67
C LEU A 437 -9.81 7.28 21.05
N GLY A 438 -9.51 6.80 19.85
CA GLY A 438 -10.25 5.78 19.08
C GLY A 438 -11.38 6.32 18.21
N THR A 439 -12.31 7.11 18.77
CA THR A 439 -13.52 7.56 18.04
C THR A 439 -13.60 9.08 17.92
N TRP A 440 -14.32 9.56 16.89
CA TRP A 440 -14.51 11.01 16.71
C TRP A 440 -15.37 11.61 17.83
N GLN A 441 -16.32 10.86 18.36
CA GLN A 441 -17.16 11.27 19.49
C GLN A 441 -16.33 11.53 20.75
N LYS A 442 -15.33 10.67 21.01
CA LYS A 442 -14.40 10.89 22.13
C LYS A 442 -13.53 12.12 21.92
N CYS A 443 -13.14 12.43 20.68
CA CYS A 443 -12.42 13.67 20.38
C CYS A 443 -13.30 14.90 20.62
N VAL A 444 -14.57 14.86 20.23
CA VAL A 444 -15.55 15.93 20.51
C VAL A 444 -15.75 16.10 22.01
N ALA A 445 -15.93 15.01 22.76
CA ALA A 445 -16.06 15.07 24.22
C ALA A 445 -14.81 15.64 24.90
N ALA A 446 -13.61 15.28 24.43
CA ALA A 446 -12.36 15.86 24.92
C ALA A 446 -12.28 17.38 24.63
N CYS A 447 -12.68 17.80 23.43
CA CYS A 447 -12.79 19.21 23.06
C CYS A 447 -13.72 19.97 23.98
N GLU A 448 -14.96 19.51 24.16
CA GLU A 448 -15.94 20.16 25.04
C GLU A 448 -15.46 20.23 26.49
N ALA A 449 -14.79 19.16 26.98
CA ALA A 449 -14.27 19.13 28.34
C ALA A 449 -13.12 20.13 28.55
N ALA A 450 -12.20 20.28 27.58
CA ALA A 450 -11.12 21.26 27.64
C ALA A 450 -11.67 22.70 27.65
N LEU A 451 -12.63 22.99 26.77
CA LEU A 451 -13.27 24.30 26.69
C LEU A 451 -14.02 24.67 27.96
N LYS A 452 -14.72 23.71 28.60
CA LYS A 452 -15.37 23.92 29.91
C LYS A 452 -14.38 24.28 31.02
N ARG A 453 -13.12 23.84 30.92
CA ARG A 453 -12.03 24.20 31.84
C ARG A 453 -11.34 25.52 31.45
N GLY A 454 -11.81 26.21 30.41
CA GLY A 454 -11.17 27.43 29.89
C GLY A 454 -9.81 27.18 29.26
N LYS A 455 -9.57 25.97 28.71
CA LYS A 455 -8.31 25.62 28.03
C LYS A 455 -8.48 25.68 26.52
N SER A 456 -7.43 26.12 25.83
CA SER A 456 -7.32 25.96 24.37
C SER A 456 -7.01 24.51 24.01
N ILE A 457 -7.55 24.05 22.89
CA ILE A 457 -7.36 22.67 22.44
C ILE A 457 -7.04 22.60 20.95
N VAL A 458 -6.13 21.69 20.59
CA VAL A 458 -5.86 21.29 19.21
C VAL A 458 -6.57 19.98 18.89
N ILE A 459 -7.20 19.93 17.72
CA ILE A 459 -7.76 18.72 17.13
C ILE A 459 -6.75 18.16 16.11
N ASP A 460 -5.86 17.29 16.59
CA ASP A 460 -4.81 16.65 15.80
C ASP A 460 -5.33 15.39 15.10
N ASN A 461 -6.24 15.62 14.14
CA ASN A 461 -6.76 14.62 13.22
C ASN A 461 -6.47 15.04 11.77
N THR A 462 -6.84 14.22 10.79
CA THR A 462 -6.68 14.57 9.37
C THR A 462 -7.70 15.61 8.89
N ASN A 463 -8.94 15.52 9.37
CA ASN A 463 -10.07 16.42 9.08
C ASN A 463 -10.22 16.82 7.59
N PRO A 464 -10.32 15.85 6.66
CA PRO A 464 -10.28 16.11 5.22
C PRO A 464 -11.47 16.89 4.67
N ASP A 465 -12.66 16.70 5.24
CA ASP A 465 -13.94 17.18 4.70
C ASP A 465 -14.67 18.15 5.65
N LEU A 466 -15.70 18.83 5.12
CA LEU A 466 -16.51 19.81 5.84
C LEU A 466 -17.21 19.18 7.05
N GLU A 467 -17.77 17.98 6.90
CA GLU A 467 -18.51 17.30 7.97
C GLU A 467 -17.61 16.98 9.17
N SER A 468 -16.36 16.56 8.92
CA SER A 468 -15.41 16.28 9.98
C SER A 468 -15.02 17.55 10.74
N ARG A 469 -14.85 18.66 10.03
CA ARG A 469 -14.46 19.96 10.62
C ARG A 469 -15.63 20.62 11.36
N SER A 470 -16.86 20.53 10.84
CA SER A 470 -18.03 21.17 11.44
C SER A 470 -18.26 20.74 12.89
N ARG A 471 -17.99 19.47 13.22
CA ARG A 471 -18.07 18.93 14.58
C ARG A 471 -17.30 19.76 15.61
N TYR A 472 -16.10 20.22 15.25
CA TYR A 472 -15.22 20.98 16.16
C TYR A 472 -15.48 22.48 16.11
N ILE A 473 -15.89 22.99 14.95
CA ILE A 473 -16.37 24.37 14.81
C ILE A 473 -17.63 24.57 15.68
N ASP A 474 -18.52 23.58 15.71
CA ASP A 474 -19.73 23.61 16.55
C ASP A 474 -19.39 23.59 18.04
N CYS A 475 -18.35 22.84 18.46
CA CYS A 475 -17.85 22.91 19.84
C CYS A 475 -17.38 24.33 20.20
N ALA A 476 -16.62 24.97 19.31
CA ALA A 476 -16.13 26.33 19.51
C ALA A 476 -17.28 27.35 19.61
N LYS A 477 -18.24 27.28 18.69
CA LYS A 477 -19.45 28.12 18.67
C LYS A 477 -20.26 27.98 19.96
N LYS A 478 -20.51 26.75 20.42
CA LYS A 478 -21.25 26.49 21.67
C LYS A 478 -20.55 27.05 22.91
N ALA A 479 -19.21 27.04 22.92
CA ALA A 479 -18.41 27.58 24.01
C ALA A 479 -18.15 29.10 23.87
N GLY A 480 -18.58 29.73 22.77
CA GLY A 480 -18.36 31.15 22.53
C GLY A 480 -16.89 31.52 22.27
N VAL A 481 -16.08 30.58 21.76
CA VAL A 481 -14.65 30.77 21.48
C VAL A 481 -14.35 30.71 19.98
N PRO A 482 -13.26 31.33 19.49
CA PRO A 482 -12.87 31.22 18.09
C PRO A 482 -12.42 29.80 17.73
N ALA A 483 -12.65 29.44 16.47
CA ALA A 483 -12.08 28.26 15.83
C ALA A 483 -11.09 28.70 14.73
N ARG A 484 -9.85 28.25 14.79
CA ARG A 484 -8.86 28.45 13.71
C ARG A 484 -8.56 27.14 12.99
N CYS A 485 -8.16 27.25 11.72
CA CYS A 485 -7.73 26.11 10.93
C CYS A 485 -6.23 26.18 10.66
N PHE A 486 -5.51 25.10 10.92
CA PHE A 486 -4.11 24.96 10.51
C PHE A 486 -4.06 23.97 9.35
N LEU A 487 -3.96 24.49 8.13
CA LEU A 487 -3.90 23.74 6.88
C LEU A 487 -2.44 23.38 6.56
N PHE A 488 -2.07 22.13 6.78
CA PHE A 488 -0.76 21.60 6.41
C PHE A 488 -0.69 21.37 4.91
N THR A 489 0.23 22.06 4.23
CA THR A 489 0.32 22.10 2.76
C THR A 489 1.18 20.99 2.17
N ALA A 490 1.63 20.03 2.99
CA ALA A 490 2.40 18.89 2.50
C ALA A 490 1.63 18.16 1.40
N THR A 491 2.30 17.92 0.28
CA THR A 491 1.80 17.10 -0.82
C THR A 491 1.67 15.63 -0.41
N ILE A 492 1.00 14.84 -1.23
CA ILE A 492 0.91 13.39 -1.02
C ILE A 492 2.31 12.74 -0.98
N GLU A 493 3.22 13.15 -1.86
CA GLU A 493 4.55 12.56 -1.93
C GLU A 493 5.44 12.97 -0.75
N GLU A 494 5.34 14.22 -0.30
CA GLU A 494 6.01 14.67 0.93
C GLU A 494 5.48 13.92 2.17
N ALA A 495 4.17 13.68 2.24
CA ALA A 495 3.56 12.94 3.34
C ALA A 495 3.96 11.46 3.35
N LYS A 496 4.04 10.81 2.18
CA LYS A 496 4.55 9.44 2.02
C LYS A 496 6.02 9.34 2.39
N HIS A 497 6.85 10.22 1.83
CA HIS A 497 8.27 10.33 2.15
C HIS A 497 8.49 10.51 3.66
N ASN A 498 7.77 11.43 4.30
CA ASN A 498 7.89 11.65 5.72
C ASN A 498 7.36 10.47 6.54
N ASN A 499 6.28 9.81 6.11
CA ASN A 499 5.81 8.58 6.75
C ASN A 499 6.90 7.50 6.70
N ARG A 500 7.52 7.29 5.53
CA ARG A 500 8.60 6.33 5.36
C ARG A 500 9.82 6.65 6.19
N PHE A 501 10.22 7.93 6.22
CA PHE A 501 11.29 8.41 7.09
C PHE A 501 11.02 8.11 8.56
N ARG A 502 9.77 8.28 9.02
CA ARG A 502 9.39 7.97 10.40
C ARG A 502 9.40 6.47 10.69
N GLU A 503 8.99 5.63 9.75
CA GLU A 503 9.11 4.16 9.89
C GLU A 503 10.56 3.70 10.05
N MET A 504 11.50 4.41 9.43
CA MET A 504 12.92 4.10 9.48
C MET A 504 13.59 4.56 10.77
N THR A 505 13.19 5.70 11.31
CA THR A 505 13.92 6.40 12.39
C THR A 505 13.31 6.15 13.78
N TYR A 506 12.01 5.90 13.88
CA TYR A 506 11.37 5.62 15.17
C TYR A 506 11.46 4.14 15.51
N THR A 507 12.46 3.75 16.30
CA THR A 507 12.54 2.40 16.89
C THR A 507 11.68 2.34 18.16
N GLY A 508 10.43 1.86 18.08
CA GLY A 508 9.55 1.62 19.25
C GLY A 508 8.08 1.97 19.02
N LYS A 509 7.33 2.22 20.10
CA LYS A 509 5.88 2.59 20.08
C LYS A 509 5.57 4.01 19.52
N GLY A 510 6.56 4.69 18.93
CA GLY A 510 6.48 6.12 18.62
C GLY A 510 5.87 6.49 17.26
N HIS A 511 5.80 5.54 16.32
CA HIS A 511 5.20 5.77 15.00
C HIS A 511 4.39 4.55 14.56
N VAL A 512 3.15 4.80 14.14
CA VAL A 512 2.30 3.82 13.47
C VAL A 512 2.40 4.10 11.97
N SER A 513 2.90 3.13 11.21
CA SER A 513 3.00 3.19 9.76
C SER A 513 1.63 3.52 9.15
N VAL A 514 1.58 4.58 8.36
CA VAL A 514 0.38 4.96 7.62
C VAL A 514 0.45 4.32 6.24
N ASN A 515 -0.47 3.39 5.97
CA ASN A 515 -0.52 2.75 4.65
C ASN A 515 -1.07 3.69 3.56
N ASP A 516 -0.76 3.36 2.30
CA ASP A 516 -1.19 4.15 1.14
C ASP A 516 -2.71 4.27 1.03
N MET A 517 -3.46 3.25 1.45
CA MET A 517 -4.93 3.30 1.43
C MET A 517 -5.48 4.45 2.28
N VAL A 518 -4.89 4.70 3.45
CA VAL A 518 -5.30 5.80 4.34
C VAL A 518 -4.92 7.16 3.75
N ILE A 519 -3.73 7.27 3.15
CA ILE A 519 -3.27 8.49 2.46
C ILE A 519 -4.17 8.81 1.25
N ASN A 520 -4.48 7.82 0.42
CA ASN A 520 -5.35 7.98 -0.75
C ASN A 520 -6.82 8.24 -0.37
N SER A 521 -7.29 7.64 0.73
CA SER A 521 -8.61 7.93 1.29
C SER A 521 -8.73 9.39 1.73
N TYR A 522 -7.67 9.94 2.34
CA TYR A 522 -7.61 11.38 2.66
C TYR A 522 -7.70 12.22 1.39
N ARG A 523 -6.87 11.94 0.38
CA ARG A 523 -6.85 12.67 -0.90
C ARG A 523 -8.23 12.74 -1.55
N THR A 524 -8.95 11.62 -1.55
CA THR A 524 -10.28 11.50 -2.17
C THR A 524 -11.33 12.33 -1.43
N LYS A 525 -11.21 12.47 -0.11
CA LYS A 525 -12.18 13.20 0.73
C LYS A 525 -11.81 14.67 0.93
N PHE A 526 -10.59 15.06 0.58
CA PHE A 526 -10.07 16.37 0.89
C PHE A 526 -10.88 17.47 0.19
N VAL A 527 -11.37 18.40 0.99
CA VAL A 527 -11.93 19.68 0.53
C VAL A 527 -11.20 20.78 1.28
N GLU A 528 -10.58 21.70 0.52
CA GLU A 528 -9.79 22.80 1.07
C GLU A 528 -10.63 23.64 2.06
N PRO A 529 -10.11 23.93 3.27
CA PRO A 529 -10.86 24.66 4.27
C PRO A 529 -11.09 26.12 3.85
N SER A 530 -12.26 26.65 4.20
CA SER A 530 -12.66 28.02 3.84
C SER A 530 -13.25 28.79 5.03
N ALA A 531 -13.15 30.12 5.00
CA ALA A 531 -13.70 30.97 6.05
C ALA A 531 -15.23 30.80 6.22
N SER A 532 -15.95 30.43 5.14
CA SER A 532 -17.39 30.14 5.17
C SER A 532 -17.79 28.99 6.08
N GLU A 533 -16.87 28.12 6.49
CA GLU A 533 -17.15 27.06 7.47
C GLU A 533 -17.34 27.61 8.88
N GLY A 534 -16.85 28.84 9.15
CA GLY A 534 -16.88 29.49 10.45
C GLY A 534 -15.53 29.51 11.16
N PHE A 535 -14.42 29.34 10.44
CA PHE A 535 -13.08 29.60 10.98
C PHE A 535 -12.82 31.10 11.07
N SER A 536 -12.25 31.56 12.18
CA SER A 536 -11.83 32.95 12.36
C SER A 536 -10.55 33.28 11.60
N GLU A 537 -9.69 32.26 11.36
CA GLU A 537 -8.43 32.38 10.64
C GLU A 537 -8.06 30.99 10.07
N ILE A 538 -7.44 30.97 8.89
CA ILE A 538 -6.84 29.78 8.28
C ILE A 538 -5.36 30.06 8.08
N LEU A 539 -4.51 29.34 8.81
CA LEU A 539 -3.07 29.39 8.66
C LEU A 539 -2.59 28.24 7.80
N LYS A 540 -1.81 28.54 6.77
CA LYS A 540 -1.12 27.51 5.98
C LYS A 540 0.17 27.14 6.69
N ILE A 541 0.37 25.86 6.97
CA ILE A 541 1.58 25.32 7.58
C ILE A 541 2.36 24.58 6.51
N HIS A 542 3.53 25.09 6.14
CA HIS A 542 4.34 24.52 5.07
C HIS A 542 5.11 23.29 5.54
N PHE A 543 5.44 22.40 4.60
CA PHE A 543 6.25 21.23 4.89
C PHE A 543 7.73 21.62 5.00
N VAL A 544 8.12 22.04 6.21
CA VAL A 544 9.50 22.44 6.54
C VAL A 544 10.00 21.54 7.67
N PRO A 545 10.58 20.38 7.34
CA PRO A 545 11.08 19.46 8.35
C PRO A 545 12.36 20.02 8.99
N ILE A 546 12.39 20.06 10.33
CA ILE A 546 13.51 20.59 11.11
C ILE A 546 14.17 19.42 11.84
N PHE A 547 15.48 19.26 11.63
CA PHE A 547 16.27 18.21 12.25
C PHE A 547 17.34 18.83 13.14
N LYS A 548 17.45 18.34 14.38
CA LYS A 548 18.58 18.67 15.28
C LYS A 548 19.82 17.83 14.96
N ASP A 549 19.60 16.65 14.39
CA ASP A 549 20.62 15.68 14.06
C ASP A 549 20.92 15.75 12.55
N PRO A 550 22.15 16.13 12.16
CA PRO A 550 22.56 16.16 10.76
C PRO A 550 22.45 14.80 10.05
N GLU A 551 22.60 13.68 10.75
CA GLU A 551 22.46 12.34 10.15
C GLU A 551 21.01 12.07 9.76
N LEU A 552 20.06 12.46 10.60
CA LEU A 552 18.63 12.38 10.29
C LEU A 552 18.23 13.31 9.14
N GLN A 553 18.84 14.50 9.06
CA GLN A 553 18.64 15.40 7.93
C GLN A 553 19.15 14.77 6.62
N ALA A 554 20.36 14.21 6.64
CA ALA A 554 20.94 13.54 5.48
C ALA A 554 20.08 12.35 5.04
N LEU A 555 19.57 11.55 5.98
CA LEU A 555 18.65 10.45 5.70
C LEU A 555 17.32 10.94 5.11
N HIS A 556 16.76 12.04 5.62
CA HIS A 556 15.52 12.62 5.07
C HIS A 556 15.71 13.21 3.67
N GLN A 557 16.93 13.58 3.28
CA GLN A 557 17.23 14.06 1.92
C GLN A 557 17.44 12.93 0.91
N GLN A 558 17.46 11.67 1.35
CA GLN A 558 17.52 10.52 0.45
C GLN A 558 16.15 10.23 -0.16
N PHE A 559 16.11 9.76 -1.41
CA PHE A 559 14.92 9.09 -1.92
C PHE A 559 14.62 7.84 -1.06
N SER A 560 13.35 7.61 -0.74
CA SER A 560 12.91 6.43 0.04
C SER A 560 11.85 5.57 -0.62
N GLU A 561 11.37 5.95 -1.81
CA GLU A 561 10.37 5.24 -2.63
C GLU A 561 10.79 5.20 -4.12
#